data_AF-V2WTA2-F1
#
_entry.id   AF-V2WTA2-F1
#
_cell.length_a   1.000
_cell.length_b   1.000
_cell.length_c   1.000
_cell.angle_alpha   90.00
_cell.angle_beta   90.00
_cell.angle_gamma   90.00
#
_symmetry.space_group_name_H-M   'P 1'
#
loop_
_entity.id
_entity.type
_entity.pdbx_description
1 polymer ?
#
loop_
_entity_poly.entity_id
_entity_poly.type
_entity_poly.pdbx_seq_one_letter_code
_entity_poly.pdbx_strand_id
1 'polypeptide(L)'
;MTKANLLLRQQDSEGKKYKVEEILHSRLKGEQLEYLINWKGEPNEENTWEPQSNLREAKEAIADFHKKHPAASRPKDLNMILNYQPYENYTIGTTEKYMN
;
A
#
# COMPACT_ATOMS: atom_id res chain seq x y z
N MET A 1 9.91 -3.62 14.59
CA MET A 1 9.90 -2.66 15.71
C MET A 1 9.03 -1.51 15.23
N THR A 2 7.72 -1.73 15.32
CA THR A 2 6.67 -0.73 15.08
C THR A 2 6.85 0.39 16.10
N LYS A 3 6.17 1.54 15.93
CA LYS A 3 6.11 2.61 16.95
C LYS A 3 5.72 2.10 18.37
N ALA A 4 5.27 0.85 18.48
CA ALA A 4 5.17 0.04 19.69
C ALA A 4 6.44 -0.02 20.57
N ASN A 5 7.66 0.08 20.04
CA ASN A 5 8.88 -0.09 20.85
C ASN A 5 9.56 1.21 21.32
N LEU A 6 9.06 2.39 20.95
CA LEU A 6 9.67 3.67 21.39
C LEU A 6 8.85 4.42 22.46
N LEU A 7 7.61 3.99 22.75
CA LEU A 7 6.70 4.63 23.71
C LEU A 7 6.78 4.05 25.14
N LEU A 8 7.90 3.44 25.54
CA LEU A 8 8.18 3.14 26.96
C LEU A 8 8.58 4.38 27.78
N ARG A 9 8.28 5.58 27.28
CA ARG A 9 8.22 6.80 28.10
C ARG A 9 6.91 7.51 27.85
N GLN A 10 6.02 7.33 28.82
CA GLN A 10 4.79 8.07 29.08
C GLN A 10 3.56 7.61 28.27
N GLN A 11 2.70 6.94 29.03
CA GLN A 11 1.24 6.89 28.94
C GLN A 11 0.63 7.72 27.81
N ASP A 12 0.13 7.03 26.80
CA ASP A 12 -1.06 7.42 26.03
C ASP A 12 -1.62 6.12 25.41
N SER A 13 -2.36 5.38 26.24
CA SER A 13 -3.05 4.13 25.93
C SER A 13 -4.47 4.36 25.39
N GLU A 14 -4.68 5.44 24.66
CA GLU A 14 -5.92 5.66 23.92
C GLU A 14 -5.60 5.61 22.44
N GLY A 15 -6.39 4.88 21.66
CA GLY A 15 -6.15 4.63 20.24
C GLY A 15 -6.17 5.90 19.40
N LYS A 16 -5.10 6.71 19.49
CA LYS A 16 -4.83 7.88 18.70
C LYS A 16 -4.84 7.45 17.25
N LYS A 17 -5.90 7.83 16.55
CA LYS A 17 -6.02 7.68 15.10
C LYS A 17 -5.10 8.71 14.46
N TYR A 18 -3.88 8.29 14.11
CA TYR A 18 -2.98 9.12 13.33
C TYR A 18 -3.44 9.17 11.87
N LYS A 19 -3.43 10.36 11.27
CA LYS A 19 -3.79 10.53 9.85
C LYS A 19 -2.60 10.12 8.98
N VAL A 20 -2.82 9.11 8.14
CA VAL A 20 -1.88 8.74 7.06
C VAL A 20 -1.85 9.88 6.06
N GLU A 21 -0.66 10.39 5.75
CA GLU A 21 -0.44 11.34 4.66
C GLU A 21 -0.21 10.59 3.35
N GLU A 22 0.73 9.65 3.35
CA GLU A 22 1.04 8.83 2.19
C GLU A 22 1.60 7.46 2.63
N ILE A 23 1.41 6.45 1.79
CA ILE A 23 2.11 5.16 1.91
C ILE A 23 3.29 5.17 0.95
N LEU A 24 4.49 4.95 1.49
CA LEU A 24 5.74 5.05 0.73
C LEU A 24 6.20 3.70 0.18
N HIS A 25 5.96 2.61 0.91
CA HIS A 25 6.42 1.28 0.54
C HIS A 25 5.55 0.19 1.19
N SER A 26 5.54 -1.00 0.62
CA SER A 26 5.03 -2.24 1.24
C SER A 26 6.09 -3.34 1.33
N ARG A 27 6.06 -4.19 2.35
CA ARG A 27 6.91 -5.37 2.43
C ARG A 27 6.19 -6.54 3.09
N LEU A 28 6.62 -7.76 2.76
CA LEU A 28 6.25 -8.96 3.53
C LEU A 28 7.32 -9.22 4.58
N LYS A 29 6.91 -9.27 5.84
CA LYS A 29 7.75 -9.70 6.96
C LYS A 29 7.23 -11.05 7.45
N GLY A 30 7.79 -12.12 6.90
CA GLY A 30 7.17 -13.45 7.00
C GLY A 30 5.87 -13.46 6.20
N GLU A 31 4.76 -13.79 6.86
CA GLU A 31 3.42 -13.78 6.25
C GLU A 31 2.67 -12.47 6.45
N GLN A 32 3.23 -11.53 7.23
CA GLN A 32 2.57 -10.28 7.56
C GLN A 32 2.93 -9.18 6.56
N LEU A 33 1.90 -8.56 5.98
CA LEU A 33 2.07 -7.37 5.14
C LEU A 33 2.19 -6.10 6.01
N GLU A 34 3.26 -5.36 5.79
CA GLU A 34 3.54 -4.08 6.43
C GLU A 34 3.67 -2.97 5.38
N TYR A 35 3.28 -1.76 5.76
CA TYR A 35 3.41 -0.54 4.95
C TYR A 35 4.25 0.49 5.68
N LEU A 36 5.14 1.17 4.95
CA LEU A 36 5.87 2.33 5.44
C LEU A 36 4.99 3.57 5.30
N ILE A 37 4.64 4.18 6.42
CA ILE A 37 3.69 5.29 6.49
C ILE A 37 4.44 6.61 6.64
N ASN A 38 4.08 7.57 5.78
CA ASN A 38 4.33 8.98 6.03
C ASN A 38 3.16 9.56 6.83
N TRP A 39 3.45 10.12 8.01
CA TRP A 39 2.44 10.60 8.95
C TRP A 39 2.18 12.08 8.76
N LYS A 40 0.90 12.46 8.73
CA LYS A 40 0.52 13.85 8.47
C LYS A 40 1.05 14.80 9.55
N GLY A 41 1.89 15.73 9.14
CA GLY A 41 2.44 16.78 10.02
C GLY A 41 3.63 16.32 10.87
N GLU A 42 4.15 15.13 10.63
CA GLU A 42 5.37 14.62 11.24
C GLU A 42 6.52 14.64 10.22
N PRO A 43 7.78 14.72 10.68
CA PRO A 43 8.93 14.66 9.79
C PRO A 43 9.16 13.23 9.26
N ASN A 44 9.86 13.10 8.12
CA ASN A 44 10.06 11.81 7.46
C ASN A 44 10.82 10.77 8.30
N GLU A 45 11.60 11.24 9.29
CA GLU A 45 12.31 10.40 10.25
C GLU A 45 11.34 9.60 11.15
N GLU A 46 10.09 10.07 11.30
CA GLU A 46 9.04 9.43 12.09
C GLU A 46 8.25 8.36 11.32
N ASN A 47 8.65 8.09 10.07
CA ASN A 47 8.01 7.10 9.22
C ASN A 47 8.18 5.69 9.79
N THR A 48 7.07 4.95 9.92
CA THR A 48 7.08 3.62 10.53
C THR A 48 6.47 2.56 9.63
N TRP A 49 6.96 1.33 9.79
CA TRP A 49 6.36 0.15 9.19
C TRP A 49 5.19 -0.32 10.04
N GLU A 50 3.96 -0.10 9.56
CA GLU A 50 2.73 -0.50 10.22
C GLU A 50 2.12 -1.72 9.53
N PRO A 51 1.58 -2.70 10.29
CA PRO A 51 0.86 -3.81 9.70
C PRO A 51 -0.40 -3.33 9.00
N GLN A 52 -0.82 -4.03 7.94
CA GLN A 52 -2.09 -3.77 7.24
C GLN A 52 -3.29 -3.70 8.21
N SER A 53 -3.28 -4.49 9.30
CA SER A 53 -4.33 -4.48 10.33
C SER A 53 -4.50 -3.14 11.04
N ASN A 54 -3.47 -2.28 11.06
CA ASN A 54 -3.53 -0.94 11.64
C ASN A 54 -4.13 0.10 10.68
N LEU A 55 -4.21 -0.23 9.39
CA LEU A 55 -4.61 0.70 8.32
C LEU A 55 -6.04 0.46 7.83
N ARG A 56 -6.91 -0.11 8.68
CA ARG A 56 -8.31 -0.43 8.33
C ARG A 56 -9.10 0.78 7.82
N GLU A 57 -8.77 1.97 8.30
CA GLU A 57 -9.40 3.24 7.94
C GLU A 57 -8.69 3.95 6.77
N ALA A 58 -7.46 3.53 6.41
CA ALA A 58 -6.64 4.16 5.37
C ALA A 58 -6.73 3.45 4.01
N LYS A 59 -7.95 3.01 3.63
CA LYS A 59 -8.19 2.23 2.40
C LYS A 59 -7.83 3.01 1.13
N GLU A 60 -8.10 4.31 1.10
CA GLU A 60 -7.81 5.19 -0.04
C GLU A 60 -6.30 5.31 -0.26
N ALA A 61 -5.53 5.57 0.80
CA ALA A 61 -4.07 5.63 0.72
C ALA A 61 -3.43 4.31 0.25
N ILE A 62 -3.99 3.17 0.67
CA ILE A 62 -3.57 1.85 0.18
C ILE A 62 -3.87 1.70 -1.31
N ALA A 63 -5.07 2.08 -1.76
CA ALA A 63 -5.46 1.98 -3.16
C ALA A 63 -4.57 2.86 -4.06
N ASP A 64 -4.32 4.11 -3.65
CA ASP A 64 -3.46 5.04 -4.37
C ASP A 64 -2.02 4.53 -4.48
N PHE A 65 -1.50 3.96 -3.39
CA PHE A 65 -0.19 3.33 -3.39
C PHE A 65 -0.10 2.17 -4.39
N HIS A 66 -1.03 1.21 -4.36
CA HIS A 66 -0.99 0.07 -5.29
C HIS A 66 -1.30 0.46 -6.74
N LYS A 67 -2.05 1.54 -6.97
CA LYS A 67 -2.24 2.11 -8.30
C LYS A 67 -0.93 2.64 -8.89
N LYS A 68 -0.11 3.32 -8.07
CA LYS A 68 1.21 3.82 -8.47
C LYS A 68 2.26 2.70 -8.51
N HIS A 69 2.10 1.66 -7.69
CA HIS A 69 3.07 0.57 -7.51
C HIS A 69 2.42 -0.81 -7.71
N PRO A 70 2.01 -1.19 -8.94
CA PRO A 70 1.26 -2.42 -9.20
C PRO A 70 2.05 -3.71 -8.88
N ALA A 71 3.39 -3.64 -8.85
CA ALA A 71 4.27 -4.74 -8.50
C ALA A 71 4.58 -4.83 -6.99
N ALA A 72 4.06 -3.92 -6.16
CA ALA A 72 4.30 -3.90 -4.74
C ALA A 72 3.65 -5.10 -4.04
N SER A 73 4.25 -5.52 -2.91
CA SER A 73 3.70 -6.60 -2.10
C SER A 73 2.28 -6.28 -1.64
N ARG A 74 1.34 -7.15 -1.97
CA ARG A 74 -0.08 -7.05 -1.59
C ARG A 74 -0.58 -8.39 -1.04
N PRO A 75 -1.68 -8.40 -0.27
CA PRO A 75 -2.26 -9.63 0.25
C PRO A 75 -2.64 -10.55 -0.91
N LYS A 76 -2.39 -11.85 -0.77
CA LYS A 76 -2.74 -12.84 -1.79
C LYS A 76 -4.25 -12.82 -2.11
N ASP A 77 -5.10 -12.46 -1.15
CA ASP A 77 -6.55 -12.33 -1.34
C ASP A 77 -6.94 -11.15 -2.25
N LEU A 78 -6.09 -10.12 -2.34
CA LEU A 78 -6.28 -8.96 -3.23
C LEU A 78 -5.61 -9.16 -4.61
N ASN A 79 -4.71 -10.14 -4.77
CA ASN A 79 -4.11 -10.49 -6.06
C ASN A 79 -5.18 -10.93 -7.08
N MET A 80 -6.33 -11.47 -6.67
CA MET A 80 -7.39 -11.89 -7.61
C MET A 80 -8.25 -10.74 -8.14
N ILE A 81 -8.52 -9.71 -7.33
CA ILE A 81 -9.44 -8.61 -7.69
C ILE A 81 -8.71 -7.48 -8.44
N LEU A 82 -7.44 -7.22 -8.12
CA LEU A 82 -6.67 -6.10 -8.67
C LEU A 82 -5.76 -6.49 -9.86
N ASN A 83 -5.72 -7.76 -10.26
CA ASN A 83 -5.01 -8.21 -11.46
C ASN A 83 -5.84 -8.13 -12.74
N TYR A 84 -7.11 -7.72 -12.68
CA TYR A 84 -7.82 -7.37 -13.90
C TYR A 84 -7.56 -5.89 -14.24
N GLN A 85 -6.43 -5.65 -14.87
CA GLN A 85 -6.32 -4.56 -15.84
C GLN A 85 -6.56 -5.23 -17.20
N PRO A 86 -7.61 -4.86 -17.98
CA PRO A 86 -7.71 -5.38 -19.34
C PRO A 86 -6.40 -5.07 -20.04
N TYR A 87 -5.76 -6.08 -20.62
CA TYR A 87 -4.54 -5.87 -21.40
C TYR A 87 -4.87 -4.82 -22.49
N GLU A 88 -4.17 -3.69 -22.47
CA GLU A 88 -4.11 -2.80 -23.63
C GLU A 88 -3.49 -3.63 -24.76
N ASN A 89 -4.31 -4.14 -25.67
CA ASN A 89 -3.85 -4.94 -26.80
C ASN A 89 -3.05 -4.03 -27.75
N TYR A 90 -1.75 -3.86 -27.51
CA TYR A 90 -0.83 -3.20 -28.46
C TYR A 90 -0.62 -4.00 -29.76
N THR A 91 -1.35 -5.11 -29.94
CA THR A 91 -1.32 -6.00 -31.12
C THR A 91 -2.48 -5.79 -32.11
N ILE A 92 -3.38 -4.80 -31.93
CA ILE A 92 -4.21 -4.36 -33.06
C ILE A 92 -3.38 -3.49 -34.03
N GLY A 93 -2.40 -4.14 -34.66
CA GLY A 93 -1.69 -3.68 -35.83
C GLY A 93 -2.15 -4.46 -37.05
N THR A 94 -3.05 -3.86 -37.83
CA THR A 94 -3.35 -4.14 -39.25
C THR A 94 -3.84 -5.53 -39.64
N THR A 95 -5.14 -5.80 -39.46
CA THR A 95 -5.89 -6.78 -40.27
C THR A 95 -6.55 -6.16 -41.51
N GLU A 96 -6.12 -4.98 -41.96
CA GLU A 96 -6.55 -4.43 -43.26
C GLU A 96 -5.72 -4.95 -44.45
N LYS A 97 -4.70 -5.80 -44.23
CA LYS A 97 -3.84 -6.32 -45.32
C LYS A 97 -4.29 -7.65 -45.94
N TYR A 98 -5.30 -8.32 -45.41
CA TYR A 98 -5.77 -9.63 -45.91
C TYR A 98 -7.24 -9.65 -46.36
N MET A 99 -7.81 -8.47 -46.60
CA MET A 99 -9.17 -8.32 -47.15
C MET A 99 -9.16 -7.74 -48.57
N ASN A 100 -8.23 -8.19 -49.41
CA ASN A 100 -8.31 -8.08 -50.88
C ASN A 100 -7.84 -9.38 -51.52
#